data_AF-A0ABD5PIV8-F1
#
_entry.id   AF-A0ABD5PIV8-F1
#
_cell.length_a   1.000
_cell.length_b   1.000
_cell.length_c   1.000
_cell.angle_alpha   90.00
_cell.angle_beta   90.00
_cell.angle_gamma   90.00
#
_symmetry.space_group_name_H-M   'P 1'
#
loop_
_entity.id
_entity.type
_entity.pdbx_description
1 polymer ?
#
loop_
_entity_poly.entity_id
_entity_poly.type
_entity_poly.pdbx_seq_one_letter_code
_entity_poly.pdbx_strand_id
1 'polypeptide(L)' 'MDIRSVELNFNRHDADGMGSLYTKGGQLLPPSADVVSDRDGIAAFWQKVFDMSE' A
#
# COMPACT_ATOMS: atom_id res chain seq x y z
N MET A 1 5.10 -5.38 12.65
CA MET A 1 3.93 -5.21 11.77
C MET A 1 2.81 -6.04 12.38
N ASP A 2 1.73 -5.41 12.81
CA ASP A 2 0.53 -6.12 13.24
C ASP A 2 -0.24 -6.55 11.99
N ILE A 3 -0.54 -7.85 11.87
CA ILE A 3 -1.24 -8.40 10.70
C ILE A 3 -2.64 -7.77 10.55
N ARG A 4 -3.26 -7.34 11.65
CA ARG A 4 -4.59 -6.72 11.63
C ARG A 4 -4.58 -5.32 11.00
N SER A 5 -3.44 -4.63 11.03
CA SER A 5 -3.32 -3.30 10.44
C SER A 5 -3.47 -3.33 8.91
N VAL A 6 -3.08 -4.42 8.25
CA VAL A 6 -3.30 -4.58 6.79
C VAL A 6 -4.79 -4.57 6.48
N GLU A 7 -5.55 -5.44 7.13
CA GLU A 7 -6.99 -5.58 6.91
C GLU A 7 -7.75 -4.29 7.27
N LEU A 8 -7.39 -3.66 8.39
CA LEU A 8 -8.00 -2.40 8.82
C LEU A 8 -7.76 -1.26 7.81
N ASN A 9 -6.52 -1.09 7.36
CA ASN A 9 -6.17 -0.02 6.43
C ASN A 9 -6.78 -0.27 5.05
N PHE A 10 -6.74 -1.52 4.59
CA PHE A 10 -7.34 -1.92 3.32
C PHE A 10 -8.86 -1.69 3.29
N ASN A 11 -9.60 -2.16 4.31
CA ASN A 11 -11.06 -2.01 4.36
C ASN A 11 -11.53 -0.55 4.50
N ARG A 12 -10.65 0.35 4.94
CA ARG A 12 -10.92 1.80 5.04
C ARG A 12 -10.45 2.58 3.81
N HIS A 13 -9.89 1.91 2.81
CA HIS A 13 -9.23 2.54 1.66
C HIS A 13 -8.14 3.54 2.11
N ASP A 14 -7.42 3.23 3.21
CA ASP A 14 -6.39 4.08 3.80
C ASP A 14 -5.03 3.82 3.14
N ALA A 15 -4.76 4.49 2.03
CA ALA A 15 -3.55 4.34 1.23
C ALA A 15 -2.26 4.69 2.01
N ASP A 16 -2.28 5.80 2.77
CA ASP A 16 -1.15 6.20 3.61
C ASP A 16 -0.90 5.19 4.74
N GLY A 17 -1.98 4.69 5.34
CA GLY A 17 -1.94 3.59 6.29
C GLY A 17 -1.24 2.37 5.70
N MET A 18 -1.57 2.00 4.46
CA MET A 18 -0.92 0.88 3.77
C MET A 18 0.57 1.11 3.52
N GLY A 19 0.97 2.31 3.07
CA GLY A 19 2.39 2.68 2.90
C GLY A 19 3.17 2.66 4.23
N SER A 20 2.54 3.04 5.34
CA SER A 20 3.18 3.08 6.66
C SER A 20 3.60 1.71 7.22
N LEU A 21 3.02 0.62 6.72
CA LEU A 21 3.33 -0.75 7.14
C LEU A 21 4.74 -1.19 6.74
N TYR A 22 5.35 -0.50 5.77
CA TYR A 22 6.65 -0.80 5.21
C TYR A 22 7.77 -0.08 5.98
N THR A 23 8.98 -0.62 5.94
CA THR A 23 10.19 0.10 6.37
C THR A 23 10.52 1.21 5.36
N LYS A 24 11.42 2.15 5.71
CA LYS A 24 11.79 3.27 4.83
C LYS A 24 12.25 2.83 3.43
N GLY A 25 12.93 1.68 3.34
CA GLY A 25 13.38 1.08 2.08
C GLY A 25 12.56 -0.16 1.69
N GLY A 26 11.34 -0.30 2.21
CA GLY A 26 10.46 -1.40 1.84
C GLY A 26 10.05 -1.33 0.38
N GLN A 27 9.65 -2.47 -0.17
CA GLN A 27 9.19 -2.60 -1.54
C GLN A 27 7.88 -3.37 -1.59
N LEU A 28 7.04 -2.99 -2.55
CA LEU A 28 5.83 -3.71 -2.94
C LEU A 28 6.05 -4.28 -4.34
N LEU A 29 5.66 -5.53 -4.52
CA LEU A 29 5.72 -6.24 -5.81
C LEU A 29 4.30 -6.48 -6.31
N PRO A 30 3.76 -5.60 -7.17
CA PRO A 30 2.46 -5.82 -7.79
C PRO A 30 2.52 -6.90 -8.88
N PRO A 31 1.40 -7.58 -9.17
CA PRO A 31 1.31 -8.42 -10.34
C PRO A 31 1.45 -7.57 -11.61
N SER A 32 2.31 -8.00 -12.54
CA SER A 32 2.42 -7.41 -13.88
C SER A 32 2.78 -5.91 -13.92
N ALA A 33 3.37 -5.36 -12.87
CA ALA A 33 3.86 -3.99 -12.83
C ALA A 33 5.27 -3.92 -12.23
N ASP A 34 5.91 -2.77 -12.39
CA ASP A 34 7.23 -2.51 -11.81
C ASP A 34 7.18 -2.54 -10.27
N VAL A 35 8.33 -2.88 -9.68
CA VAL A 35 8.52 -2.83 -8.22
C VAL A 35 8.33 -1.40 -7.74
N VAL A 36 7.46 -1.23 -6.74
CA VAL A 36 7.23 0.06 -6.09
C VAL A 36 8.13 0.13 -4.87
N SER A 37 8.99 1.14 -4.83
CA SER A 37 9.91 1.36 -3.71
C SER A 37 9.39 2.46 -2.80
N ASP A 38 9.87 2.45 -1.56
CA ASP A 38 9.60 3.43 -0.50
C ASP A 38 8.12 3.57 -0.09
N ARG A 39 7.87 4.26 1.02
CA ARG A 39 6.54 4.34 1.63
C ARG A 39 5.57 5.16 0.80
N ASP A 40 6.05 6.25 0.21
CA ASP A 40 5.23 7.20 -0.52
C ASP A 40 4.80 6.59 -1.86
N GLY A 41 5.72 5.87 -2.53
CA GLY A 41 5.41 5.08 -3.70
C GLY A 41 4.36 4.02 -3.42
N ILE A 42 4.49 3.29 -2.30
CA ILE A 42 3.54 2.24 -1.91
C ILE A 42 2.16 2.83 -1.58
N ALA A 43 2.09 3.96 -0.87
CA ALA A 43 0.84 4.66 -0.64
C ALA A 43 0.17 5.07 -1.96
N ALA A 44 0.93 5.66 -2.88
CA ALA A 44 0.41 6.04 -4.21
C ALA A 44 -0.08 4.84 -5.03
N PHE A 45 0.53 3.66 -4.88
CA PHE A 45 0.03 2.43 -5.49
C PHE A 45 -1.36 2.06 -4.95
N TRP A 46 -1.52 2.03 -3.62
CA TRP A 46 -2.80 1.65 -3.00
C TRP A 46 -3.91 2.66 -3.29
N GLN A 47 -3.59 3.95 -3.34
CA GLN A 47 -4.57 4.97 -3.75
C GLN A 47 -5.15 4.63 -5.14
N LYS A 48 -4.30 4.33 -6.13
CA LYS A 48 -4.76 3.94 -7.47
C LYS A 48 -5.63 2.68 -7.47
N VAL A 49 -5.29 1.70 -6.63
CA VAL A 49 -6.08 0.47 -6.49
C VAL A 49 -7.48 0.79 -5.95
N PHE A 50 -7.58 1.67 -4.95
CA PHE A 50 -8.87 2.07 -4.39
C PHE A 50 -9.69 2.94 -5.35
N ASP A 51 -9.04 3.86 -6.07
CA ASP A 51 -9.70 4.69 -7.09
C ASP A 51 -10.29 3.86 -8.24
N MET A 52 -9.68 2.70 -8.57
CA MET A 52 -10.18 1.78 -9.60
C MET A 52 -11.35 0.90 -9.14
N SER A 53 -11.62 0.85 -7.83
CA SER A 53 -12.65 -0.01 -7.24
C SER A 53 -14.00 0.69 -7.04
N GLU A 54 -14.11 1.95 -7.46
CA GLU A 54 -15.36 2.73 -7.54
C GLU A 54 -16.16 2.49 -8.83
#